data_AF-A0A382E2P9-F1
#
_entry.id   AF-A0A382E2P9-F1
#
_cell.length_a   1.000
_cell.length_b   1.000
_cell.length_c   1.000
_cell.angle_alpha   90.00
_cell.angle_beta   90.00
_cell.angle_gamma   90.00
#
_symmetry.space_group_name_H-M   'P 1'
#
loop_
_entity.id
_entity.type
_entity.pdbx_description
1 polymer ?
#
loop_
_entity_poly.entity_id
_entity_poly.type
_entity_poly.pdbx_seq_one_letter_code
_entity_poly.pdbx_strand_id
1 'polypeptide(L)'
;MLLHFIFVIKEKELGQRNAEFEYIKKMAEFFKIWIKTKFSLDFDIRCDEMITKPRIILQRLDTHSLLKDHGERGNDIYHFYLCHFRPLWTDCTCEGYHAENFGMMRWEKPKNQD
;
A
#
# COMPACT_ATOMS: atom_id res chain seq x y z
N MET A 1 -5.47 6.27 16.35
CA MET A 1 -5.56 5.08 15.47
C MET A 1 -4.34 5.08 14.55
N LEU A 2 -3.84 3.92 14.11
CA LEU A 2 -2.67 3.87 13.23
C LEU A 2 -3.10 3.69 11.77
N LEU A 3 -2.62 4.57 10.90
CA LEU A 3 -2.75 4.47 9.45
C LEU A 3 -1.39 4.08 8.86
N HIS A 4 -1.30 2.85 8.36
CA HIS A 4 -0.05 2.25 7.91
C HIS A 4 -0.02 2.13 6.39
N PHE A 5 0.76 2.98 5.73
CA PHE A 5 0.98 2.92 4.29
C PHE A 5 2.07 1.91 3.96
N ILE A 6 1.75 0.94 3.10
CA ILE A 6 2.66 -0.16 2.75
C ILE A 6 2.94 -0.08 1.25
N PHE A 7 4.18 0.25 0.90
CA PHE A 7 4.62 0.27 -0.49
C PHE A 7 5.04 -1.13 -0.92
N VAL A 8 4.24 -1.75 -1.79
CA VAL A 8 4.52 -3.11 -2.25
C VAL A 8 5.47 -3.02 -3.44
N ILE A 9 6.71 -3.48 -3.26
CA ILE A 9 7.80 -3.36 -4.22
C ILE A 9 8.28 -4.73 -4.68
N LYS A 10 8.71 -4.87 -5.93
CA LYS A 10 9.37 -6.09 -6.38
C LYS A 10 10.81 -6.09 -5.88
N GLU A 11 11.32 -7.24 -5.46
CA GLU A 11 12.71 -7.38 -5.00
C GLU A 11 13.73 -6.82 -6.00
N LYS A 12 13.51 -7.05 -7.31
CA LYS A 12 14.36 -6.52 -8.39
C LYS A 12 14.34 -4.99 -8.57
N GLU A 13 13.38 -4.31 -7.94
CA GLU A 13 13.18 -2.84 -7.99
C GLU A 13 13.60 -2.17 -6.68
N LEU A 14 14.01 -2.95 -5.67
CA LEU A 14 14.46 -2.45 -4.38
C LEU A 14 15.63 -1.48 -4.56
N GLY A 15 15.57 -0.32 -3.91
CA GLY A 15 16.56 0.76 -4.05
C GLY A 15 16.41 1.62 -5.31
N GLN A 16 15.62 1.21 -6.31
CA GLN A 16 15.39 1.98 -7.54
C GLN A 16 14.17 2.91 -7.44
N ARG A 17 13.28 2.67 -6.46
CA ARG A 17 12.01 3.40 -6.30
C ARG A 17 11.98 4.30 -5.06
N ASN A 18 13.14 4.68 -4.53
CA ASN A 18 13.27 5.48 -3.32
C ASN A 18 12.52 6.81 -3.41
N ALA A 19 12.55 7.48 -4.58
CA ALA A 19 11.83 8.74 -4.78
C ALA A 19 10.31 8.58 -4.60
N GLU A 20 9.77 7.44 -5.03
CA GLU A 20 8.35 7.13 -4.88
C GLU A 20 8.02 6.79 -3.42
N PHE A 21 8.89 6.05 -2.73
CA PHE A 21 8.70 5.77 -1.31
C PHE A 21 8.76 7.05 -0.45
N GLU A 22 9.67 7.98 -0.76
CA GLU A 22 9.72 9.30 -0.11
C GLU A 22 8.47 10.13 -0.41
N TYR A 23 7.92 10.04 -1.63
CA TYR A 23 6.63 10.64 -1.93
C TYR A 23 5.51 10.04 -1.07
N ILE A 24 5.47 8.71 -0.92
CA ILE A 24 4.45 8.03 -0.10
C ILE A 24 4.53 8.49 1.36
N LYS A 25 5.72 8.67 1.93
CA LYS A 25 5.88 9.24 3.28
C LYS A 25 5.29 10.64 3.39
N LYS A 26 5.58 11.52 2.43
CA LYS A 26 5.00 12.87 2.38
C LYS A 26 3.47 12.84 2.21
N MET A 27 2.97 11.92 1.38
CA MET A 27 1.54 11.70 1.18
C MET A 27 0.86 11.23 2.48
N ALA A 28 1.49 10.33 3.24
CA ALA A 28 0.98 9.86 4.52
C ALA A 28 0.89 11.01 5.55
N GLU A 29 1.92 11.86 5.63
CA GLU A 29 1.88 13.06 6.48
C GLU A 29 0.79 14.04 6.06
N PHE A 30 0.61 14.24 4.75
CA PHE A 30 -0.52 15.02 4.25
C PHE A 30 -1.86 14.44 4.73
N PHE A 31 -2.07 13.13 4.61
CA PHE A 31 -3.32 12.51 5.06
C PHE A 31 -3.52 12.63 6.58
N LYS A 32 -2.47 12.47 7.38
CA LYS A 32 -2.52 12.72 8.83
C LYS A 32 -3.07 14.11 9.15
N ILE A 33 -2.46 15.14 8.55
CA ILE A 33 -2.86 16.53 8.77
C ILE A 33 -4.27 16.76 8.25
N TRP A 34 -4.56 16.32 7.03
CA TRP A 34 -5.85 16.53 6.38
C TRP A 34 -7.00 15.88 7.16
N ILE A 35 -6.84 14.63 7.61
CA ILE A 35 -7.84 13.91 8.40
C ILE A 35 -8.12 14.65 9.71
N LYS A 36 -7.06 15.05 10.42
CA LYS A 36 -7.18 15.80 11.67
C LYS A 36 -7.87 17.15 11.46
N THR A 37 -7.53 17.88 10.41
CA THR A 37 -8.13 19.19 10.12
C THR A 37 -9.59 19.08 9.68
N LYS A 38 -9.95 18.08 8.86
CA LYS A 38 -11.27 17.99 8.25
C LYS A 38 -12.28 17.21 9.08
N PHE A 39 -11.83 16.24 9.86
CA PHE A 39 -12.70 15.34 10.61
C PHE A 39 -12.41 15.32 12.12
N SER A 40 -11.40 16.06 12.59
CA SER A 40 -10.99 16.09 14.00
C SER A 40 -10.60 14.71 14.56
N LEU A 41 -10.17 13.80 13.68
CA LEU A 41 -9.68 12.48 14.05
C LEU A 41 -8.15 12.50 14.07
N ASP A 42 -7.55 11.98 15.14
CA ASP A 42 -6.10 11.90 15.27
C ASP A 42 -5.58 10.51 14.91
N PHE A 43 -4.64 10.49 13.97
CA PHE A 43 -4.00 9.28 13.47
C PHE A 43 -2.49 9.39 13.61
N ASP A 44 -1.89 8.32 14.10
CA ASP A 44 -0.48 8.08 13.86
C ASP A 44 -0.32 7.50 12.46
N ILE A 45 0.83 7.78 11.85
CA ILE A 45 1.16 7.22 10.55
C ILE A 45 2.43 6.41 10.63
N ARG A 46 2.47 5.38 9.80
CA ARG A 46 3.67 4.58 9.54
C ARG A 46 3.77 4.33 8.05
N CYS A 47 4.98 4.28 7.54
CA CYS A 47 5.26 3.91 6.16
C CYS A 47 6.33 2.83 6.14
N ASP A 48 6.11 1.74 5.44
CA ASP A 48 7.13 0.74 5.16
C ASP A 48 6.96 0.08 3.80
N GLU A 49 7.92 -0.77 3.45
CA GLU A 49 7.95 -1.49 2.18
C GLU A 49 7.66 -2.98 2.42
N MET A 50 6.78 -3.54 1.59
CA MET A 50 6.58 -4.98 1.50
C MET A 50 7.28 -5.50 0.25
N ILE A 51 8.37 -6.23 0.45
CA ILE A 51 9.17 -6.79 -0.65
C ILE A 51 8.51 -8.05 -1.17
N THR A 52 8.26 -8.06 -2.48
CA THR A 52 7.67 -9.19 -3.19
C THR A 52 8.74 -9.89 -4.03
N LYS A 53 8.97 -11.17 -3.76
CA LYS A 53 9.95 -11.98 -4.49
C LYS A 53 9.45 -12.31 -5.90
N PRO A 54 10.35 -12.46 -6.89
CA PRO A 54 9.99 -12.98 -8.20
C PRO A 54 9.39 -14.36 -8.02
N ARG A 55 8.15 -14.54 -8.47
CA ARG A 55 7.50 -15.84 -8.53
C ARG A 55 7.45 -16.29 -9.99
N ILE A 56 7.43 -17.60 -10.23
CA ILE A 56 7.27 -18.19 -11.57
C ILE A 56 5.99 -17.59 -12.20
N ILE A 57 5.94 -17.42 -13.52
CA ILE A 57 4.88 -16.70 -14.28
C ILE A 57 3.44 -17.09 -13.86
N LEU A 58 3.21 -18.31 -13.35
CA LEU A 58 1.92 -18.77 -12.82
C LEU A 58 1.64 -18.44 -11.34
N GLN A 59 2.68 -18.28 -10.53
CA GLN A 59 2.54 -17.91 -9.12
C GLN A 59 2.42 -16.38 -9.02
N ARG A 60 1.24 -15.84 -9.34
CA ARG A 60 0.95 -14.42 -9.12
C ARG A 60 1.02 -14.10 -7.61
N LEU A 61 1.24 -12.83 -7.27
CA LEU A 61 1.02 -12.41 -5.89
C LEU A 61 -0.46 -12.63 -5.60
N ASP A 62 -0.74 -13.60 -4.74
CA ASP A 62 -2.10 -13.91 -4.35
C ASP A 62 -2.53 -12.94 -3.25
N THR A 63 -3.83 -12.65 -3.22
CA THR A 63 -4.50 -11.96 -2.12
C THR A 63 -4.08 -12.54 -0.76
N HIS A 64 -3.83 -13.84 -0.70
CA HIS A 64 -3.36 -14.54 0.48
C HIS A 64 -2.04 -13.96 1.05
N SER A 65 -1.08 -13.56 0.21
CA SER A 65 0.16 -12.95 0.70
C SER A 65 -0.09 -11.58 1.34
N LEU A 66 -1.01 -10.77 0.80
CA LEU A 66 -1.40 -9.48 1.38
C LEU A 66 -2.20 -9.68 2.68
N LEU A 67 -3.14 -10.63 2.70
CA LEU A 67 -3.95 -10.93 3.88
C LEU A 67 -3.10 -11.50 5.03
N LYS A 68 -2.11 -12.34 4.69
CA LYS A 68 -1.15 -12.86 5.67
C LYS A 68 -0.31 -11.72 6.27
N ASP A 69 0.26 -10.87 5.41
CA ASP A 69 1.05 -9.71 5.86
C ASP A 69 0.19 -8.73 6.69
N HIS A 70 -1.07 -8.49 6.30
CA HIS A 70 -2.03 -7.70 7.08
C HIS A 70 -2.25 -8.27 8.48
N GLY A 71 -2.49 -9.58 8.57
CA GLY A 71 -2.67 -10.27 9.86
C GLY A 71 -1.43 -10.25 10.74
N GLU A 72 -0.25 -10.44 10.14
CA GLU A 72 1.03 -10.38 10.86
C GLU A 72 1.36 -8.97 11.39
N ARG A 73 0.86 -7.92 10.73
CA ARG A 73 1.07 -6.53 11.14
C ARG A 73 0.06 -6.03 12.17
N GLY A 74 -1.06 -6.71 12.34
CA GLY A 74 -2.10 -6.40 13.34
C GLY A 74 -3.43 -6.00 12.72
N ASN A 75 -4.48 -6.76 13.02
CA ASN A 75 -5.82 -6.55 12.42
C ASN A 75 -6.54 -5.29 12.91
N ASP A 76 -6.05 -4.64 13.97
CA ASP A 76 -6.58 -3.39 14.53
C ASP A 76 -5.96 -2.14 13.90
N ILE A 77 -4.96 -2.32 13.04
CA ILE A 77 -4.27 -1.24 12.32
C ILE A 77 -4.85 -1.16 10.91
N TYR A 78 -5.22 0.06 10.50
CA TYR A 78 -5.66 0.26 9.13
C TYR A 78 -4.45 0.25 8.19
N HIS A 79 -4.36 -0.79 7.37
CA HIS A 79 -3.29 -1.01 6.41
C HIS A 79 -3.71 -0.53 5.02
N PHE A 80 -2.90 0.32 4.40
CA PHE A 80 -3.13 0.82 3.04
C PHE A 80 -2.00 0.40 2.10
N TYR A 81 -2.28 -0.64 1.31
CA TYR A 81 -1.33 -1.26 0.38
C TYR A 81 -1.31 -0.54 -0.98
N LEU A 82 -0.12 -0.07 -1.37
CA LEU A 82 0.15 0.56 -2.65
C LEU A 82 0.84 -0.46 -3.56
N CYS A 83 0.04 -1.16 -4.38
CA CYS A 83 0.45 -2.35 -5.11
C CYS A 83 0.89 -2.08 -6.56
N HIS A 84 1.92 -2.77 -7.04
CA HIS A 84 2.30 -2.74 -8.46
C HIS A 84 1.36 -3.55 -9.40
N PHE A 85 0.25 -4.06 -8.87
CA PHE A 85 -0.73 -4.89 -9.56
C PHE A 85 -2.16 -4.49 -9.14
N ARG A 86 -3.14 -4.84 -9.98
CA ARG A 86 -4.57 -4.68 -9.69
C ARG A 86 -5.11 -5.90 -8.94
N PRO A 87 -6.09 -5.73 -8.04
CA PRO A 87 -6.84 -6.88 -7.56
C PRO A 87 -7.57 -7.53 -8.74
N LEU A 88 -7.40 -8.85 -8.92
CA LEU A 88 -8.08 -9.61 -9.98
C LEU A 88 -9.31 -10.36 -9.47
N TRP A 89 -9.58 -10.27 -8.17
CA TRP A 89 -10.67 -10.94 -7.48
C TRP A 89 -11.85 -10.01 -7.18
N THR A 90 -11.78 -8.75 -7.64
CA THR A 90 -12.87 -7.79 -7.51
C THR A 90 -13.53 -7.60 -8.85
N ASP A 91 -14.86 -7.51 -8.85
CA ASP A 91 -15.68 -7.11 -9.99
C ASP A 91 -15.73 -5.57 -10.17
N CYS A 92 -15.27 -4.79 -9.18
CA CYS A 92 -15.04 -3.35 -9.31
C CYS A 92 -14.03 -3.10 -10.44
N THR A 93 -14.40 -2.24 -11.39
CA THR A 93 -13.46 -1.66 -12.38
C THR A 93 -12.46 -0.69 -11.75
N CYS A 94 -12.56 -0.51 -10.43
CA CYS A 94 -11.78 0.38 -9.60
C CYS A 94 -10.41 -0.23 -9.38
N GLU A 95 -9.35 0.56 -9.44
CA GLU A 95 -7.96 0.11 -9.28
C GLU A 95 -7.61 -0.33 -7.83
N GLY A 96 -8.60 -0.65 -6.98
CA GLY A 96 -8.41 -0.91 -5.56
C GLY A 96 -9.50 -1.76 -4.92
N TYR A 97 -9.28 -2.13 -3.66
CA TYR A 97 -10.16 -2.94 -2.83
C TYR A 97 -10.14 -2.45 -1.38
N HIS A 98 -11.26 -2.56 -0.68
CA HIS A 98 -11.40 -2.16 0.71
C HIS A 98 -12.14 -3.25 1.51
N ALA A 99 -11.66 -3.51 2.72
CA ALA A 99 -12.27 -4.36 3.73
C ALA A 99 -11.98 -3.78 5.12
N GLU A 100 -12.39 -4.46 6.19
CA GLU A 100 -12.12 -4.03 7.56
C GLU A 100 -10.61 -3.87 7.80
N ASN A 101 -10.19 -2.64 8.16
CA ASN A 101 -8.80 -2.25 8.39
C ASN A 101 -7.81 -2.57 7.26
N PHE A 102 -8.33 -2.80 6.04
CA PHE A 102 -7.54 -3.16 4.88
C PHE A 102 -8.00 -2.33 3.69
N GLY A 103 -7.08 -1.58 3.10
CA GLY A 103 -7.26 -0.97 1.79
C GLY A 103 -6.09 -1.35 0.90
N MET A 104 -6.36 -1.57 -0.38
CA MET A 104 -5.32 -1.64 -1.39
C MET A 104 -5.70 -0.84 -2.62
N MET A 105 -4.68 -0.32 -3.29
CA MET A 105 -4.82 0.36 -4.56
C MET A 105 -3.60 0.10 -5.41
N ARG A 106 -3.80 0.05 -6.73
CA ARG A 106 -2.69 -0.01 -7.67
C ARG A 106 -1.93 1.32 -7.63
N TRP A 107 -0.65 1.22 -7.29
CA TRP A 107 0.32 2.29 -7.44
C TRP A 107 0.88 2.29 -8.86
N GLU A 108 0.48 3.29 -9.65
CA GLU A 108 1.02 3.47 -10.98
C GLU A 108 2.40 4.13 -10.91
N LYS A 109 3.37 3.51 -11.58
CA LYS A 109 4.69 4.13 -11.74
C LYS A 109 4.53 5.45 -12.51
N PRO A 110 5.16 6.56 -12.06
CA PRO A 110 5.16 7.80 -12.82
C PRO A 110 5.67 7.58 -14.25
N LYS A 111 4.96 8.12 -15.25
CA LYS A 111 5.29 7.94 -16.67
C LYS A 111 6.57 8.69 -17.07
N ASN A 112 6.83 9.83 -16.43
CA ASN A 112 8.00 10.66 -16.64
C ASN A 112 8.74 10.79 -15.32
N GLN A 113 9.92 10.19 -15.24
CA GLN A 113 10.93 10.47 -14.21
C GLN A 113 12.10 11.06 -14.97
N ASP A 114 12.07 12.38 -15.17
CA ASP A 114 13.21 13.13 -15.71
C ASP A 114 14.30 13.25 -14.64
#